data_AF-A0A663MMK7-F1
#
_entry.id   AF-A0A663MMK7-F1
#
_cell.length_a   1.000
_cell.length_b   1.000
_cell.length_c   1.000
_cell.angle_alpha   90.00
_cell.angle_beta   90.00
_cell.angle_gamma   90.00
#
_symmetry.space_group_name_H-M   'P 1'
#
loop_
_entity.id
_entity.type
_entity.pdbx_description
1 polymer ?
#
loop_
_entity_poly.entity_id
_entity_poly.type
_entity_poly.pdbx_seq_one_letter_code
_entity_poly.pdbx_strand_id
1 'polypeptide(L)'
;MFVVCFFFFPNRLKQVDKHTWLVSFSFFPSAELSIFSYPLNSIAKLCVCDLLVAQCDVNCCCDPDCSAADFSLFTTCSVPIVTGDSHLCSQKAAIYSLDVEANPPERIFKLIDQVNPSVFCIHATNCK
;
A
#
# COMPACT_ATOMS: atom_id res chain seq x y z
N MET A 1 31.74 17.24 38.10
CA MET A 1 30.31 16.89 38.05
C MET A 1 30.20 15.58 37.29
N PHE A 2 29.94 14.46 37.98
CA PHE A 2 29.84 13.14 37.36
C PHE A 2 28.47 13.02 36.67
N VAL A 3 28.45 12.82 35.36
CA VAL A 3 27.23 12.42 34.65
C VAL A 3 27.33 10.91 34.45
N VAL A 4 26.48 10.18 35.15
CA VAL A 4 26.33 8.73 35.01
C VAL A 4 25.47 8.48 33.77
N CYS A 5 26.08 8.00 32.68
CA CYS A 5 25.33 7.50 31.53
C CYS A 5 24.83 6.09 31.81
N PHE A 6 23.52 5.95 31.99
CA PHE A 6 22.84 4.65 31.94
C PHE A 6 22.73 4.20 30.48
N PHE A 7 23.54 3.22 30.10
CA PHE A 7 23.35 2.47 28.86
C PHE A 7 22.24 1.45 29.07
N PHE A 8 21.03 1.73 28.56
CA PHE A 8 19.98 0.72 28.46
C PHE A 8 20.09 0.06 27.08
N PHE A 9 20.72 -1.12 27.04
CA PHE A 9 20.69 -2.02 25.89
C PHE A 9 19.50 -2.98 26.03
N PRO A 10 18.44 -2.89 25.20
CA PRO A 10 17.60 -4.04 24.96
C PRO A 10 18.22 -4.87 23.83
N ASN A 11 18.31 -6.16 24.11
CA ASN A 11 18.98 -7.21 23.36
C ASN A 11 18.73 -7.21 21.84
N ARG A 12 19.83 -7.45 21.11
CA ARG A 12 19.84 -7.91 19.71
C ARG A 12 19.56 -9.42 19.72
N LEU A 13 18.40 -9.87 19.26
CA LEU A 13 18.22 -11.25 18.80
C LEU A 13 17.83 -11.26 17.33
N LYS A 14 18.61 -12.02 16.57
CA LYS A 14 18.59 -12.17 15.13
C LYS A 14 18.22 -13.63 14.89
N GLN A 15 17.12 -13.94 14.19
CA GLN A 15 16.97 -15.25 13.55
C GLN A 15 15.99 -15.19 12.38
N VAL A 16 16.50 -15.70 11.25
CA VAL A 16 15.85 -15.95 9.97
C VAL A 16 15.75 -17.48 9.84
N ASP A 17 14.62 -17.97 9.32
CA ASP A 17 14.29 -19.30 8.77
C ASP A 17 13.74 -20.46 9.63
N LYS A 18 12.72 -21.09 9.01
CA LYS A 18 12.14 -22.45 9.12
C LYS A 18 11.27 -22.78 10.33
N HIS A 19 9.98 -23.07 10.08
CA HIS A 19 9.41 -24.41 10.22
C HIS A 19 8.00 -24.46 9.59
N THR A 20 7.88 -25.30 8.57
CA THR A 20 6.69 -25.70 7.82
C THR A 20 5.59 -26.22 8.74
N TRP A 21 4.40 -25.65 8.66
CA TRP A 21 3.17 -26.26 9.15
C TRP A 21 2.43 -26.87 7.96
N LEU A 22 2.52 -28.19 7.79
CA LEU A 22 1.65 -28.92 6.86
C LEU A 22 0.26 -28.99 7.50
N VAL A 23 -0.66 -28.15 7.05
CA VAL A 23 -2.09 -28.34 7.29
C VAL A 23 -2.63 -29.23 6.16
N SER A 24 -2.87 -30.50 6.48
CA SER A 24 -3.60 -31.41 5.61
C SER A 24 -5.08 -31.03 5.63
N PHE A 25 -5.60 -30.50 4.53
CA PHE A 25 -7.03 -30.29 4.32
C PHE A 25 -7.55 -31.25 3.25
N SER A 26 -8.58 -31.98 3.64
CA SER A 26 -9.30 -32.97 2.85
C SER A 26 -9.98 -32.34 1.63
N PHE A 27 -9.94 -33.09 0.53
CA PHE A 27 -10.48 -32.76 -0.79
C PHE A 27 -12.00 -32.55 -0.74
N PHE A 28 -12.47 -31.32 -1.01
CA PHE A 28 -13.86 -31.02 -1.39
C PHE A 28 -13.84 -30.42 -2.80
N PRO A 29 -14.57 -30.99 -3.78
CA PRO A 29 -14.61 -30.44 -5.13
C PRO A 29 -15.85 -29.54 -5.25
N SER A 30 -15.66 -28.23 -5.44
CA SER A 30 -16.56 -27.31 -6.17
C SER A 30 -15.98 -25.90 -6.17
N ALA A 31 -15.68 -25.40 -7.38
CA ALA A 31 -15.56 -24.02 -7.83
C ALA A 31 -15.53 -22.88 -6.78
N GLU A 32 -14.35 -22.31 -6.55
CA GLU A 32 -13.93 -20.97 -7.01
C GLU A 32 -12.68 -20.59 -6.23
N LEU A 33 -11.58 -20.41 -6.95
CA LEU A 33 -10.26 -20.23 -6.40
C LEU A 33 -10.02 -18.73 -6.15
N SER A 34 -10.51 -18.17 -5.05
CA SER A 34 -10.09 -16.83 -4.60
C SER A 34 -9.00 -16.92 -3.54
N ILE A 35 -7.87 -17.56 -3.91
CA ILE A 35 -6.61 -17.32 -3.21
C ILE A 35 -6.00 -16.06 -3.81
N PHE A 36 -6.47 -14.90 -3.38
CA PHE A 36 -5.77 -13.64 -3.64
C PHE A 36 -4.61 -13.53 -2.63
N SER A 37 -3.50 -14.24 -2.89
CA SER A 37 -2.27 -14.09 -2.12
C SER A 37 -1.55 -12.82 -2.56
N TYR A 38 -1.72 -11.70 -1.84
CA TYR A 38 -0.92 -10.51 -2.10
C TYR A 38 -0.59 -9.76 -0.81
N PRO A 39 0.70 -9.57 -0.49
CA PRO A 39 1.10 -8.40 0.27
C PRO A 39 1.08 -7.20 -0.69
N LEU A 40 -0.10 -6.83 -1.18
CA LEU A 40 -0.32 -5.54 -1.81
C LEU A 40 -0.21 -4.51 -0.68
N ASN A 41 0.82 -3.66 -0.75
CA ASN A 41 1.15 -2.65 0.24
C ASN A 41 -0.12 -2.08 0.88
N SER A 42 -0.20 -2.11 2.22
CA SER A 42 -1.40 -1.80 3.01
C SER A 42 -2.13 -0.51 2.62
N ILE A 43 -1.47 0.40 1.91
CA ILE A 43 -2.01 1.70 1.44
C ILE A 43 -2.90 1.56 0.20
N ALA A 44 -2.63 0.62 -0.71
CA ALA A 44 -3.49 0.39 -1.86
C ALA A 44 -4.88 -0.13 -1.47
N LYS A 45 -5.00 -0.72 -0.27
CA LYS A 45 -6.30 -1.10 0.34
C LYS A 45 -7.08 0.07 0.95
N LEU A 46 -6.47 1.25 1.10
CA LEU A 46 -7.19 2.46 1.51
C LEU A 46 -7.83 3.17 0.30
N CYS A 47 -8.21 2.42 -0.73
CA CYS A 47 -8.91 2.98 -1.88
C CYS A 47 -10.33 3.37 -1.45
N VAL A 48 -10.55 4.67 -1.21
CA VAL A 48 -11.85 5.17 -0.74
C VAL A 48 -12.94 5.19 -1.81
N CYS A 49 -12.58 4.96 -3.08
CA CYS A 49 -13.49 4.93 -4.21
C CYS A 49 -13.82 3.52 -4.71
N ASP A 50 -13.22 2.47 -4.13
CA ASP A 50 -13.55 1.06 -4.37
C ASP A 50 -14.73 0.70 -3.45
N LEU A 51 -15.94 0.91 -3.96
CA LEU A 51 -17.22 0.76 -3.26
C LEU A 51 -18.00 -0.47 -3.75
N LEU A 52 -17.80 -0.88 -5.00
CA LEU A 52 -18.47 -2.00 -5.63
C LEU A 52 -17.63 -3.27 -5.53
N VAL A 53 -18.26 -4.37 -5.12
CA VAL A 53 -17.54 -5.65 -5.00
C VAL A 53 -17.38 -6.29 -6.38
N ALA A 54 -16.13 -6.59 -6.76
CA ALA A 54 -15.77 -7.30 -8.00
C ALA A 54 -16.23 -6.56 -9.27
N GLN A 55 -16.33 -5.23 -9.20
CA GLN A 55 -16.77 -4.37 -10.29
C GLN A 55 -16.02 -3.05 -10.24
N CYS A 56 -15.57 -2.58 -11.40
CA CYS A 56 -14.87 -1.32 -11.53
C CYS A 56 -15.77 -0.12 -11.18
N ASP A 57 -15.35 0.66 -10.20
CA ASP A 57 -15.91 1.97 -9.89
C ASP A 57 -15.43 3.03 -10.90
N VAL A 58 -16.38 3.84 -11.37
CA VAL A 58 -16.12 4.85 -12.40
C VAL A 58 -15.12 5.90 -11.93
N ASN A 59 -14.10 6.17 -12.74
CA ASN A 59 -12.99 7.08 -12.43
C ASN A 59 -12.16 6.69 -11.19
N CYS A 60 -12.30 5.46 -10.67
CA CYS A 60 -11.53 4.99 -9.53
C CYS A 60 -10.22 4.31 -9.95
N CYS A 61 -9.14 5.07 -10.02
CA CYS A 61 -7.86 4.54 -10.49
C CYS A 61 -7.18 3.58 -9.50
N CYS A 62 -7.50 3.65 -8.20
CA CYS A 62 -6.96 2.73 -7.21
C CYS A 62 -7.71 1.40 -7.11
N ASP A 63 -8.83 1.27 -7.83
CA ASP A 63 -9.66 0.08 -7.88
C ASP A 63 -8.90 -1.09 -8.56
N PRO A 64 -8.82 -2.26 -7.92
CA PRO A 64 -8.19 -3.45 -8.49
C PRO A 64 -8.99 -4.10 -9.62
N ASP A 65 -10.31 -3.89 -9.68
CA ASP A 65 -11.24 -4.52 -10.63
C ASP A 65 -11.30 -3.78 -11.97
N CYS A 66 -10.81 -2.54 -12.05
CA CYS A 66 -10.74 -1.77 -13.29
C CYS A 66 -9.66 -2.25 -14.26
N SER A 67 -10.05 -2.46 -15.52
CA SER A 67 -9.18 -2.86 -16.63
C SER A 67 -8.85 -1.70 -17.58
N ALA A 68 -7.94 -1.93 -18.53
CA ALA A 68 -7.60 -0.94 -19.57
C ALA A 68 -8.80 -0.51 -20.44
N ALA A 69 -9.79 -1.39 -20.60
CA ALA A 69 -11.04 -1.05 -21.30
C ALA A 69 -11.87 -0.04 -20.50
N ASP A 70 -11.92 -0.20 -19.19
CA ASP A 70 -12.64 0.71 -18.28
C ASP A 70 -11.92 2.06 -18.20
N PHE A 71 -10.58 2.04 -18.13
CA PHE A 71 -9.76 3.25 -18.17
C PHE A 71 -9.93 4.06 -19.45
N SER A 72 -10.34 3.44 -20.57
CA SER A 72 -10.64 4.15 -21.82
C SER A 72 -11.88 5.04 -21.73
N LEU A 73 -12.76 4.78 -20.76
CA LEU A 73 -13.94 5.62 -20.50
C LEU A 73 -13.61 6.77 -19.55
N PHE A 74 -12.46 6.74 -18.88
CA PHE A 74 -12.08 7.72 -17.88
C PHE A 74 -11.30 8.87 -18.53
N THR A 75 -11.57 10.08 -18.06
CA THR A 75 -10.79 11.27 -18.45
C THR A 75 -9.91 11.78 -17.31
N THR A 76 -10.22 11.38 -16.07
CA THR A 76 -9.52 11.82 -14.87
C THR A 76 -9.66 10.76 -13.77
N CYS A 77 -8.75 10.78 -12.78
CA CYS A 77 -8.86 9.98 -11.56
C CYS A 77 -9.58 10.78 -10.48
N SER A 78 -10.63 10.22 -9.88
CA SER A 78 -11.31 10.85 -8.74
C SER A 78 -10.44 10.91 -7.49
N VAL A 79 -9.58 9.90 -7.28
CA VAL A 79 -8.66 9.82 -6.15
C VAL A 79 -7.23 9.64 -6.68
N PRO A 80 -6.51 10.73 -6.96
CA PRO A 80 -5.17 10.65 -7.54
C PRO A 80 -4.10 10.29 -6.51
N ILE A 81 -4.37 10.47 -5.22
CA ILE A 81 -3.41 10.19 -4.14
C ILE A 81 -4.14 9.50 -3.00
N VAL A 82 -3.62 8.34 -2.60
CA VAL A 82 -4.05 7.59 -1.42
C VAL A 82 -2.91 7.59 -0.42
N THR A 83 -3.15 8.13 0.76
CA THR A 83 -2.17 8.16 1.86
C THR A 83 -2.57 7.17 2.96
N GLY A 84 -1.60 6.74 3.75
CA GLY A 84 -1.86 5.98 4.97
C GLY A 84 -2.40 6.84 6.13
N ASP A 85 -1.91 6.55 7.33
CA ASP A 85 -2.28 7.26 8.55
C ASP A 85 -1.82 8.73 8.55
N SER A 86 -2.80 9.65 8.54
CA SER A 86 -2.59 11.10 8.54
C SER A 86 -1.99 11.66 9.82
N HIS A 87 -1.75 10.85 10.85
CA HIS A 87 -1.05 11.27 12.06
C HIS A 87 0.46 10.99 12.00
N LEU A 88 0.93 10.28 10.98
CA LEU A 88 2.36 10.01 10.79
C LEU A 88 3.06 11.17 10.09
N CYS A 89 4.25 11.50 10.58
CA CYS A 89 5.11 12.54 10.01
C CYS A 89 5.58 12.19 8.58
N SER A 90 6.10 10.98 8.40
CA SER A 90 6.49 10.43 7.12
C SER A 90 5.67 9.19 6.85
N GLN A 91 5.01 9.14 5.71
CA GLN A 91 4.19 8.00 5.32
C GLN A 91 4.35 7.72 3.84
N LYS A 92 4.10 6.46 3.47
CA LYS A 92 3.99 6.06 2.08
C LYS A 92 2.68 6.61 1.51
N ALA A 93 2.74 7.20 0.33
CA ALA A 93 1.61 7.66 -0.46
C ALA A 93 1.62 6.94 -1.81
N ALA A 94 0.46 6.45 -2.21
CA ALA A 94 0.22 5.87 -3.52
C ALA A 94 -0.38 6.94 -4.43
N ILE A 95 0.34 7.28 -5.50
CA ILE A 95 -0.11 8.18 -6.54
C ILE A 95 -0.61 7.35 -7.71
N TYR A 96 -1.82 7.65 -8.13
CA TYR A 96 -2.50 7.06 -9.28
C TYR A 96 -2.72 8.14 -10.33
N SER A 97 -2.32 7.84 -11.56
CA SER A 97 -2.59 8.67 -12.73
C SER A 97 -2.95 7.78 -13.91
N LEU A 98 -3.67 8.34 -14.88
CA LEU A 98 -4.03 7.68 -16.13
C LEU A 98 -3.13 8.21 -17.24
N ASP A 99 -2.50 7.30 -17.98
CA ASP A 99 -1.92 7.60 -19.27
C ASP A 99 -2.99 7.40 -20.34
N VAL A 100 -3.67 8.49 -20.69
CA VAL A 100 -4.71 8.51 -21.73
C VAL A 100 -4.12 8.54 -23.15
N GLU A 101 -2.82 8.78 -23.29
CA GLU A 101 -2.13 8.80 -24.58
C GLU A 101 -1.66 7.41 -25.00
N ALA A 102 -1.49 6.50 -24.03
CA ALA A 102 -1.28 5.07 -24.28
C ALA A 102 -2.49 4.44 -24.99
N ASN A 103 -2.25 3.50 -25.90
CA ASN A 103 -3.29 2.75 -26.61
C ASN A 103 -3.07 1.24 -26.45
N PRO A 104 -3.82 0.55 -25.56
CA PRO A 104 -4.92 1.07 -24.75
C PRO A 104 -4.43 1.92 -23.55
N PRO A 105 -5.28 2.80 -22.99
CA PRO A 105 -4.97 3.62 -21.82
C PRO A 105 -4.48 2.78 -20.64
N GLU A 106 -3.43 3.26 -19.98
CA GLU A 106 -2.77 2.53 -18.90
C GLU A 106 -2.83 3.31 -17.57
N ARG A 107 -3.00 2.57 -16.47
CA ARG A 107 -2.86 3.12 -15.13
C ARG A 107 -1.39 3.21 -14.75
N ILE A 108 -0.93 4.41 -14.44
CA ILE A 108 0.36 4.66 -13.81
C ILE A 108 0.17 4.65 -12.29
N PHE A 109 0.94 3.80 -11.60
CA PHE A 109 0.99 3.71 -10.15
C PHE A 109 2.41 4.01 -9.64
N LYS A 110 2.51 4.92 -8.65
CA LYS A 110 3.78 5.25 -8.00
C LYS A 110 3.60 5.27 -6.48
N LEU A 111 4.47 4.55 -5.77
CA LEU A 111 4.54 4.60 -4.31
C LEU A 111 5.70 5.51 -3.89
N ILE A 112 5.38 6.63 -3.25
CA ILE A 112 6.37 7.62 -2.78
C ILE A 112 6.35 7.71 -1.26
N ASP A 113 7.44 8.19 -0.66
CA ASP A 113 7.43 8.64 0.73
C ASP A 113 7.06 10.12 0.75
N GLN A 114 5.96 10.46 1.42
CA GLN A 114 5.44 11.81 1.55
C GLN A 114 5.51 12.26 3.01
N VAL A 115 6.01 13.48 3.21
CA VAL A 115 5.95 14.14 4.52
C VAL A 115 4.58 14.78 4.67
N ASN A 116 3.94 14.56 5.80
CA ASN A 116 2.63 15.11 6.09
C ASN A 116 2.76 16.59 6.51
N PRO A 117 2.25 17.55 5.71
CA PRO A 117 2.38 18.97 6.03
C PRO A 117 1.50 19.42 7.20
N SER A 118 0.49 18.62 7.57
CA SER A 118 -0.44 18.92 8.66
C SER A 118 0.07 18.44 10.03
N VAL A 119 1.20 17.73 10.08
CA VAL A 119 1.80 17.21 11.32
C VAL A 119 3.15 17.90 11.55
N PHE A 120 3.40 18.33 12.80
CA PHE A 120 4.71 18.87 13.16
C PHE A 120 5.73 17.74 13.31
N CYS A 121 6.72 17.74 12.41
CA CYS A 121 7.77 16.72 12.33
C CYS A 121 9.06 17.16 13.03
N ILE A 122 9.62 16.31 13.89
CA ILE A 122 10.96 16.48 14.45
C ILE A 122 11.94 15.63 13.64
N HIS A 123 12.91 16.28 12.99
CA HIS A 123 13.98 15.60 12.25
C HIS A 123 15.26 15.59 13.09
N ALA A 124 15.82 14.40 13.32
CA ALA A 124 17.13 14.24 13.95
C ALA A 124 18.14 13.74 12.92
N THR A 125 19.12 14.57 12.61
CA THR A 125 20.30 14.16 11.82
C THR A 125 21.40 13.74 12.79
N ASN A 126 21.85 12.48 12.68
CA ASN A 126 23.04 12.04 13.39
C ASN A 126 24.27 12.63 12.68
N CYS A 127 24.84 13.70 13.25
CA CYS A 127 26.13 14.21 12.81
C CYS A 127 27.23 13.24 13.27
N LYS A 128 27.97 12.67 12.30
CA LYS A 128 29.16 11.88 12.56
C LYS A 128 30.39 12.76 12.79
#